data_AF-A0A0L0FBJ4-F1
#
_entry.id   AF-A0A0L0FBJ4-F1
#
_cell.length_a   1.000
_cell.length_b   1.000
_cell.length_c   1.000
_cell.angle_alpha   90.00
_cell.angle_beta   90.00
_cell.angle_gamma   90.00
#
_symmetry.space_group_name_H-M   'P 1'
#
loop_
_entity.id
_entity.type
_entity.pdbx_description
1 polymer ?
#
loop_
_entity_poly.entity_id
_entity_poly.type
_entity_poly.pdbx_seq_one_letter_code
_entity_poly.pdbx_strand_id
1 'polypeptide(L)'
;MVVGAAYLVCMFLFIPFAFDTHFVNPIVKENFPHDKFSEFIAGLLSICCMILLGFADDVFDLKWRYKLVLPTIASLPLLMVYFVNVGSTTIVPPVLRSILGQTLNIGFLYYVYMGMLAVFCTNAINIYAGVNGLEAGQS
;
A
#
# COMPACT_ATOMS: atom_id res chain seq x y z
N MET A 1 -8.69 -14.28 5.18
CA MET A 1 -7.35 -14.92 5.10
C MET A 1 -7.13 -15.72 3.81
N VAL A 2 -7.94 -16.75 3.48
CA VAL A 2 -7.69 -17.62 2.29
C VAL A 2 -7.61 -16.85 0.97
N VAL A 3 -8.55 -15.91 0.74
CA VAL A 3 -8.53 -15.06 -0.46
C VAL A 3 -7.27 -14.18 -0.52
N GLY A 4 -6.85 -13.61 0.61
CA GLY A 4 -5.61 -12.83 0.70
C GLY A 4 -4.36 -13.66 0.42
N ALA A 5 -4.30 -14.89 0.93
CA ALA A 5 -3.21 -15.82 0.63
C ALA A 5 -3.19 -16.20 -0.86
N ALA A 6 -4.36 -16.49 -1.44
CA ALA A 6 -4.49 -16.77 -2.88
C ALA A 6 -4.04 -15.56 -3.71
N TYR A 7 -4.42 -14.34 -3.33
CA TYR A 7 -3.95 -13.10 -3.97
C TYR A 7 -2.43 -13.00 -3.96
N LEU A 8 -1.78 -13.24 -2.81
CA LEU A 8 -0.31 -13.19 -2.70
C LEU A 8 0.35 -14.25 -3.58
N VAL A 9 -0.14 -15.49 -3.57
CA VAL A 9 0.38 -16.57 -4.42
C VAL A 9 0.25 -16.20 -5.90
N CYS A 10 -0.92 -15.73 -6.33
CA CYS A 10 -1.14 -15.27 -7.69
C CYS A 10 -0.17 -14.15 -8.09
N MET A 11 0.03 -13.17 -7.21
CA MET A 11 0.95 -12.06 -7.49
C MET A 11 2.42 -12.49 -7.52
N PHE A 12 2.84 -13.41 -6.66
CA PHE A 12 4.20 -13.97 -6.72
C PHE A 12 4.45 -14.75 -8.02
N LEU A 13 3.46 -15.53 -8.47
CA LEU A 13 3.54 -16.24 -9.76
C LEU A 13 3.48 -15.28 -10.96
N PHE A 14 2.91 -14.10 -10.80
CA PHE A 14 2.84 -13.07 -11.84
C PHE A 14 4.16 -12.30 -12.03
N ILE A 15 5.04 -12.24 -11.02
CA ILE A 15 6.36 -11.55 -11.12
C ILE A 15 7.17 -11.94 -12.36
N PRO A 16 7.45 -13.24 -12.64
CA PRO A 16 8.25 -13.60 -13.80
C PRO A 16 7.61 -13.16 -15.11
N PHE A 17 6.28 -13.17 -15.20
CA PHE A 17 5.55 -12.70 -16.38
C PHE A 17 5.62 -11.18 -16.55
N ALA A 18 5.49 -10.42 -15.45
CA ALA A 18 5.55 -8.96 -15.47
C ALA A 18 6.92 -8.41 -15.92
N PHE A 19 8.00 -9.16 -15.70
CA PHE A 19 9.37 -8.79 -16.06
C PHE A 19 10.00 -9.75 -17.10
N ASP A 20 9.18 -10.53 -17.81
CA ASP A 20 9.59 -11.63 -18.70
C ASP A 20 10.61 -11.18 -19.77
N THR A 21 10.34 -10.05 -20.40
CA THR A 21 11.20 -9.47 -21.45
C THR A 21 12.61 -9.18 -20.96
N HIS A 22 12.78 -8.85 -19.66
CA HIS A 22 14.06 -8.55 -19.03
C HIS A 22 14.78 -9.80 -18.51
N PHE A 23 14.05 -10.90 -18.26
CA PHE A 23 14.64 -12.18 -17.86
C PHE A 23 15.15 -13.00 -19.04
N VAL A 24 14.48 -12.92 -20.20
CA VAL A 24 14.80 -13.73 -21.39
C VAL A 24 15.89 -13.10 -22.26
N ASN A 25 15.92 -11.77 -22.39
CA ASN A 25 16.86 -11.09 -23.29
C ASN A 25 18.15 -10.68 -22.55
N PRO A 26 19.33 -11.29 -22.85
CA PRO A 26 20.58 -10.96 -22.18
C PRO A 26 21.04 -9.51 -22.41
N ILE A 27 20.66 -8.89 -23.53
CA ILE A 27 20.96 -7.48 -23.86
C ILE A 27 20.14 -6.52 -22.98
N VAL A 28 18.90 -6.88 -22.65
CA VAL A 28 17.98 -6.03 -21.85
C VAL A 28 18.15 -6.29 -20.35
N LYS A 29 18.76 -7.43 -19.98
CA LYS A 29 19.08 -7.81 -18.60
C LYS A 29 20.01 -6.83 -17.88
N GLU A 30 20.91 -6.16 -18.62
CA GLU A 30 21.80 -5.15 -18.04
C GLU A 30 21.05 -3.90 -17.54
N ASN A 31 19.88 -3.60 -18.12
CA ASN A 31 19.01 -2.48 -17.74
C ASN A 31 17.71 -3.00 -17.11
N PHE A 32 17.81 -3.82 -16.08
CA PHE A 32 16.64 -4.28 -15.34
C PHE A 32 15.99 -3.09 -14.57
N PRO A 33 14.66 -2.90 -14.66
CA PRO A 33 13.97 -1.79 -14.01
C PRO A 33 13.80 -2.03 -12.49
N HIS A 34 14.88 -1.85 -11.73
CA HIS A 34 14.92 -2.05 -10.29
C HIS A 34 13.93 -1.18 -9.51
N ASP A 35 13.63 0.03 -10.00
CA ASP A 35 12.67 0.93 -9.36
C ASP A 35 11.24 0.34 -9.39
N LYS A 36 10.84 -0.21 -10.55
CA LYS A 36 9.52 -0.84 -10.70
C LYS A 36 9.41 -2.17 -9.97
N PHE A 37 10.50 -2.93 -9.95
CA PHE A 37 10.54 -4.17 -9.20
C PHE A 37 10.47 -3.91 -7.69
N SER A 38 11.22 -2.93 -7.18
CA SER A 38 11.19 -2.57 -5.75
C SER A 38 9.82 -2.02 -5.34
N GLU A 39 9.19 -1.17 -6.16
CA GLU A 39 7.79 -0.71 -5.97
C GLU A 39 6.83 -1.89 -5.81
N PHE A 40 6.93 -2.88 -6.70
CA PHE A 40 6.06 -4.06 -6.70
C PHE A 40 6.26 -4.92 -5.44
N ILE A 41 7.50 -5.25 -5.10
CA ILE A 41 7.82 -6.07 -3.92
C ILE A 41 7.44 -5.36 -2.62
N ALA A 42 7.69 -4.04 -2.51
CA ALA A 42 7.31 -3.27 -1.34
C ALA A 42 5.79 -3.20 -1.15
N GLY A 43 5.04 -3.06 -2.25
CA GLY A 43 3.58 -3.15 -2.24
C GLY A 43 3.09 -4.51 -1.75
N LEU A 44 3.63 -5.60 -2.28
CA LEU A 44 3.28 -6.96 -1.84
C LEU A 44 3.65 -7.21 -0.37
N LEU A 45 4.80 -6.72 0.08
CA LEU A 45 5.21 -6.81 1.48
C LEU A 45 4.23 -6.08 2.39
N SER A 46 3.83 -4.86 2.03
CA SER A 46 2.86 -4.08 2.80
C SER A 46 1.50 -4.79 2.87
N ILE A 47 1.00 -5.33 1.75
CA ILE A 47 -0.25 -6.11 1.70
C ILE A 47 -0.13 -7.39 2.52
N CYS A 48 0.99 -8.10 2.43
CA CYS A 48 1.25 -9.31 3.21
C CYS A 48 1.23 -9.02 4.73
N CYS A 49 1.91 -7.96 5.16
CA CYS A 49 1.87 -7.49 6.54
C CYS A 49 0.45 -7.16 6.98
N MET A 50 -0.34 -6.46 6.15
CA MET A 50 -1.73 -6.11 6.46
C MET A 50 -2.64 -7.33 6.57
N ILE A 51 -2.49 -8.34 5.70
CA ILE A 51 -3.25 -9.60 5.78
C ILE A 51 -2.91 -10.36 7.07
N LEU A 52 -1.61 -10.45 7.42
CA LEU A 52 -1.17 -11.11 8.64
C LEU A 52 -1.67 -10.39 9.90
N LEU A 53 -1.61 -9.05 9.90
CA LEU A 53 -2.12 -8.24 11.00
C LEU A 53 -3.63 -8.33 11.15
N GLY A 54 -4.39 -8.36 10.03
CA GLY A 54 -5.83 -8.60 10.08
C GLY A 54 -6.15 -9.96 10.71
N PHE A 55 -5.43 -11.01 10.31
CA PHE A 55 -5.56 -12.33 10.96
C PHE A 55 -5.18 -12.30 12.45
N ALA A 56 -4.10 -11.61 12.82
CA ALA A 56 -3.70 -11.47 14.21
C ALA A 56 -4.72 -10.67 15.04
N ASP A 57 -5.34 -9.63 14.47
CA ASP A 57 -6.42 -8.88 15.12
C ASP A 57 -7.64 -9.77 15.37
N ASP A 58 -8.03 -10.60 14.38
CA ASP A 58 -9.14 -11.55 14.49
C ASP A 58 -8.90 -12.63 15.55
N VAL A 59 -7.64 -13.10 15.71
CA VAL A 59 -7.30 -14.18 16.66
C VAL A 59 -7.09 -13.65 18.09
N PHE A 60 -6.52 -12.46 18.23
CA PHE A 60 -6.10 -11.93 19.53
C PHE A 60 -7.01 -10.83 20.09
N ASP A 61 -8.05 -10.41 19.36
CA ASP A 61 -8.98 -9.34 19.74
C ASP A 61 -8.22 -8.09 20.26
N LEU A 62 -7.36 -7.52 19.40
CA LEU A 62 -6.45 -6.47 19.83
C LEU A 62 -7.22 -5.19 20.22
N LYS A 63 -6.70 -4.50 21.23
CA LYS A 63 -7.24 -3.20 21.68
C LYS A 63 -7.18 -2.17 20.55
N TRP A 64 -8.16 -1.26 20.51
CA TRP A 64 -8.29 -0.19 19.51
C TRP A 64 -7.00 0.58 19.17
N ARG A 65 -6.12 0.82 20.17
CA ARG A 65 -4.82 1.48 19.97
C ARG A 65 -3.93 0.74 18.96
N TYR A 66 -3.96 -0.59 18.96
CA TYR A 66 -3.17 -1.41 18.05
C TYR A 66 -3.78 -1.43 16.65
N LYS A 67 -5.10 -1.26 16.53
CA LYS A 67 -5.79 -1.09 15.24
C LYS A 67 -5.40 0.22 14.51
N LEU A 68 -4.77 1.17 15.21
CA LEU A 68 -4.18 2.38 14.62
C LEU A 68 -2.67 2.23 14.37
N VAL A 69 -1.92 1.72 15.35
CA VAL A 69 -0.46 1.63 15.27
C VAL A 69 0.00 0.57 14.28
N LEU A 70 -0.62 -0.61 14.26
CA LEU A 70 -0.16 -1.73 13.45
C LEU A 70 -0.30 -1.48 11.95
N PRO A 71 -1.43 -0.92 11.43
CA PRO A 71 -1.51 -0.55 10.01
C PRO A 71 -0.49 0.52 9.61
N THR A 72 -0.17 1.45 10.52
CA THR A 72 0.88 2.46 10.27
C THR A 72 2.24 1.77 10.03
N ILE A 73 2.60 0.80 10.88
CA ILE A 73 3.86 0.05 10.75
C ILE A 73 3.86 -0.79 9.47
N ALA A 74 2.76 -1.45 9.13
CA ALA A 74 2.66 -2.25 7.92
C ALA A 74 2.69 -1.43 6.61
N SER A 75 2.39 -0.13 6.67
CA SER A 75 2.53 0.79 5.53
C SER A 75 3.98 1.26 5.30
N LEU A 76 4.90 1.04 6.23
CA LEU A 76 6.29 1.53 6.13
C LEU A 76 7.05 1.07 4.88
N PRO A 77 6.93 -0.18 4.40
CA PRO A 77 7.60 -0.60 3.16
C PRO A 77 7.16 0.26 1.96
N LEU A 78 5.87 0.58 1.88
CA LEU A 78 5.32 1.43 0.82
C LEU A 78 5.85 2.87 0.93
N LEU A 79 5.88 3.44 2.14
CA LEU A 79 6.43 4.78 2.38
C LEU A 79 7.91 4.87 2.04
N MET A 80 8.71 3.84 2.37
CA MET A 80 10.14 3.80 2.06
C MET A 80 10.39 3.74 0.55
N VAL A 81 9.65 2.91 -0.18
CA VAL A 81 9.80 2.83 -1.64
C VAL A 81 9.35 4.12 -2.32
N TYR A 82 8.30 4.76 -1.81
CA TYR A 82 7.86 6.07 -2.31
C TYR A 82 8.94 7.13 -2.10
N PHE A 83 9.58 7.13 -0.93
CA PHE A 83 10.66 8.06 -0.60
C PHE A 83 11.87 7.89 -1.53
N VAL A 84 12.25 6.65 -1.84
CA VAL A 84 13.45 6.35 -2.67
C VAL A 84 13.18 6.59 -4.16
N ASN A 85 12.02 6.16 -4.68
CA ASN A 85 11.80 6.11 -6.13
C ASN A 85 11.07 7.34 -6.69
N VAL A 86 10.13 7.92 -5.94
CA VAL A 86 9.27 9.02 -6.42
C VAL A 86 9.61 10.34 -5.75
N GLY A 87 9.60 10.37 -4.41
CA GLY A 87 10.00 11.51 -3.60
C GLY A 87 9.15 12.79 -3.72
N SER A 88 8.16 12.82 -4.62
CA SER A 88 7.33 14.02 -4.84
C SER A 88 6.35 14.24 -3.69
N THR A 89 6.39 15.41 -3.08
CA THR A 89 5.51 15.80 -1.96
C THR A 89 4.59 16.98 -2.34
N THR A 90 4.45 17.23 -3.64
CA THR A 90 3.66 18.33 -4.18
C THR A 90 2.25 17.85 -4.51
N ILE A 91 1.25 18.49 -3.91
CA ILE A 91 -0.17 18.20 -4.13
C ILE A 91 -0.84 19.35 -4.88
N VAL A 92 -1.92 19.04 -5.59
CA VAL A 92 -2.82 20.03 -6.17
C VAL A 92 -4.05 20.08 -5.28
N PRO A 93 -4.27 21.14 -4.47
CA PRO A 93 -5.44 21.21 -3.60
C PRO A 93 -6.68 21.68 -4.38
N PRO A 94 -7.62 20.80 -4.79
CA PRO A 94 -8.70 21.20 -5.71
C PRO A 94 -9.68 22.20 -5.08
N VAL A 95 -10.01 22.04 -3.80
CA VAL A 95 -10.98 22.90 -3.09
C VAL A 95 -10.36 24.21 -2.61
N LEU A 96 -9.07 24.21 -2.27
CA LEU A 96 -8.34 25.37 -1.75
C LEU A 96 -7.46 26.06 -2.81
N ARG A 97 -7.65 25.72 -4.09
CA ARG A 97 -6.84 26.22 -5.21
C ARG A 97 -6.79 27.75 -5.28
N SER A 98 -7.89 28.42 -4.92
CA SER A 98 -8.00 29.88 -4.92
C SER A 98 -7.18 30.55 -3.81
N ILE A 99 -6.87 29.84 -2.71
CA ILE A 99 -6.18 30.38 -1.54
C ILE A 99 -4.71 29.92 -1.51
N LEU A 100 -4.43 28.66 -1.83
CA LEU A 100 -3.13 28.02 -1.67
C LEU A 100 -2.32 27.92 -2.97
N GLY A 101 -2.87 28.38 -4.09
CA GLY A 101 -2.24 28.30 -5.41
C GLY A 101 -2.51 26.98 -6.13
N GLN A 102 -1.87 26.80 -7.30
CA GLN A 102 -2.12 25.63 -8.16
C GLN A 102 -1.45 24.35 -7.66
N THR A 103 -0.30 24.47 -6.99
CA THR A 103 0.49 23.35 -6.46
C THR A 103 1.04 23.74 -5.10
N LEU A 104 0.98 22.84 -4.14
CA LEU A 104 1.46 23.04 -2.78
C LEU A 104 2.41 21.90 -2.41
N ASN A 105 3.66 22.23 -2.07
CA ASN A 105 4.59 21.26 -1.50
C ASN A 105 4.39 21.22 0.02
N ILE A 106 3.97 20.06 0.54
CA ILE A 106 3.71 19.87 1.97
C ILE A 106 4.82 19.06 2.68
N GLY A 107 5.87 18.67 1.96
CA GLY A 107 7.06 18.01 2.52
C GLY A 107 6.73 16.78 3.36
N PHE A 108 7.26 16.74 4.59
CA PHE A 108 7.09 15.63 5.53
C PHE A 108 5.61 15.30 5.81
N LEU A 109 4.72 16.30 5.80
CA LEU A 109 3.29 16.08 6.02
C LEU A 109 2.67 15.15 4.98
N TYR A 110 3.24 15.05 3.77
CA TYR A 110 2.79 14.10 2.75
C TYR A 110 2.99 12.65 3.20
N TYR A 111 4.11 12.34 3.85
CA TYR A 111 4.39 10.99 4.37
C TYR A 111 3.50 10.64 5.55
N VAL A 112 3.24 11.61 6.44
CA VAL A 112 2.26 11.45 7.53
C VAL A 112 0.87 11.18 6.94
N TYR A 113 0.46 11.93 5.92
CA TYR A 113 -0.78 11.71 5.19
C TYR A 113 -0.87 10.30 4.59
N MET A 114 0.16 9.82 3.88
CA MET A 114 0.16 8.48 3.30
C MET A 114 0.00 7.38 4.35
N GLY A 115 0.71 7.50 5.48
CA GLY A 115 0.57 6.55 6.60
C GLY A 115 -0.84 6.57 7.20
N MET A 116 -1.39 7.77 7.44
CA MET A 116 -2.77 7.92 7.94
C MET A 116 -3.82 7.42 6.94
N LEU A 117 -3.57 7.55 5.64
CA LEU A 117 -4.46 7.03 4.61
C LEU A 117 -4.59 5.51 4.71
N ALA A 118 -3.48 4.80 4.91
CA ALA A 118 -3.50 3.35 5.10
C ALA A 118 -4.32 2.95 6.34
N VAL A 119 -4.12 3.65 7.46
CA VAL A 119 -4.90 3.46 8.70
C VAL A 119 -6.38 3.75 8.47
N PHE A 120 -6.70 4.84 7.78
CA PHE A 120 -8.07 5.24 7.48
C PHE A 120 -8.76 4.19 6.62
N CYS A 121 -8.14 3.75 5.52
CA CYS A 121 -8.74 2.77 4.60
C CYS A 121 -9.12 1.47 5.34
N THR A 122 -8.26 0.95 6.20
CA THR A 122 -8.55 -0.32 6.90
C THR A 122 -9.59 -0.16 8.00
N ASN A 123 -9.57 0.96 8.73
CA ASN A 123 -10.56 1.21 9.77
C ASN A 123 -11.93 1.63 9.18
N ALA A 124 -11.96 2.31 8.05
CA ALA A 124 -13.18 2.75 7.39
C ALA A 124 -14.04 1.56 6.95
N ILE A 125 -13.42 0.55 6.30
CA ILE A 125 -14.12 -0.69 5.92
C ILE A 125 -14.61 -1.43 7.16
N ASN A 126 -13.76 -1.55 8.20
CA ASN A 126 -14.11 -2.28 9.43
C ASN A 126 -15.26 -1.64 10.23
N ILE A 127 -15.45 -0.31 10.15
CA ILE A 127 -16.57 0.38 10.80
C ILE A 127 -17.83 0.33 9.90
N TYR A 128 -17.66 0.34 8.58
CA TYR A 128 -18.74 0.23 7.60
C TYR A 128 -19.03 -1.23 7.23
N ALA A 129 -19.29 -2.03 8.26
CA ALA A 129 -19.45 -3.48 8.23
C ALA A 129 -20.78 -3.90 8.88
N GLY A 130 -21.06 -5.21 8.93
CA GLY A 130 -22.20 -5.75 9.69
C GLY A 130 -23.46 -6.09 8.88
N VAL A 131 -23.42 -5.94 7.55
CA VAL A 131 -24.39 -6.53 6.62
C VAL A 131 -23.70 -7.60 5.80
N ASN A 132 -24.32 -8.78 5.69
CA ASN A 132 -23.75 -9.93 4.96
C ASN A 132 -23.31 -9.52 3.54
N GLY A 133 -22.01 -9.66 3.27
CA GLY A 133 -21.41 -9.38 1.96
C GLY A 133 -21.08 -7.91 1.68
N LEU A 134 -21.41 -6.97 2.58
CA LEU A 134 -21.15 -5.54 2.36
C LEU A 134 -19.66 -5.22 2.28
N GLU A 135 -18.85 -5.79 3.18
CA GLU A 135 -17.40 -5.61 3.20
C GLU A 135 -16.74 -6.04 1.88
N ALA A 136 -17.14 -7.19 1.35
CA ALA A 136 -16.62 -7.70 0.08
C ALA A 136 -17.17 -6.95 -1.14
N GLY A 137 -18.41 -6.44 -1.08
CA GLY A 137 -19.04 -5.74 -2.20
C GLY A 137 -18.60 -4.29 -2.37
N GLN A 138 -18.13 -3.63 -1.31
CA GLN A 138 -17.67 -2.23 -1.33
C GLN A 138 -16.15 -2.09 -1.58
N SER A 139 -15.40 -3.19 -1.47
CA SER A 139 -13.94 -3.23 -1.56
C SER A 139 -13.41 -3.22 -2.99
#